data_AF-A0A2P8NFL7-F1
#
_entry.id   AF-A0A2P8NFL7-F1
#
_cell.length_a   1.000
_cell.length_b   1.000
_cell.length_c   1.000
_cell.angle_alpha   90.00
_cell.angle_beta   90.00
_cell.angle_gamma   90.00
#
_symmetry.space_group_name_H-M   'P 1'
#
loop_
_entity.id
_entity.type
_entity.pdbx_description
1 polymer ?
#
loop_
_entity_poly.entity_id
_entity_poly.type
_entity_poly.pdbx_seq_one_letter_code
_entity_poly.pdbx_strand_id
1 'polypeptide(L)'
;MSLAVLENFVIATGTMREAHRALNQEGMVLPNGKRHPAYGILSAAQQQQLRCAGELGLTPSARSRAAMMETPGNDDDNPLAVT
;
A
#
# COMPACT_ATOMS: atom_id res chain seq x y z
N MET A 1 8.55 12.71 -5.98
CA MET A 1 7.28 12.13 -5.49
C MET A 1 6.15 12.66 -6.37
N SER A 2 5.25 11.80 -6.89
CA SER A 2 4.21 12.21 -7.85
C SER A 2 2.91 12.60 -7.14
N LEU A 3 2.33 13.75 -7.49
CA LEU A 3 1.05 14.22 -6.95
C LEU A 3 -0.09 13.24 -7.21
N ALA A 4 -0.09 12.58 -8.38
CA ALA A 4 -1.09 11.58 -8.74
C ALA A 4 -1.09 10.36 -7.80
N VAL A 5 0.09 9.96 -7.29
CA VAL A 5 0.20 8.84 -6.34
C VAL A 5 -0.39 9.22 -4.99
N LEU A 6 -0.16 10.46 -4.54
CA LEU A 6 -0.74 10.98 -3.30
C LEU A 6 -2.27 11.09 -3.41
N GLU A 7 -2.78 11.62 -4.51
CA GLU A 7 -4.22 11.71 -4.75
C GLU A 7 -4.88 10.33 -4.70
N ASN A 8 -4.33 9.35 -5.42
CA ASN A 8 -4.82 7.98 -5.41
C ASN A 8 -4.78 7.33 -4.02
N PHE A 9 -3.74 7.61 -3.22
CA PHE A 9 -3.65 7.14 -1.84
C PHE A 9 -4.79 7.69 -0.96
N VAL A 10 -5.09 8.99 -1.09
CA VAL A 10 -6.14 9.65 -0.32
C VAL A 10 -7.52 9.13 -0.75
N ILE A 11 -7.77 9.02 -2.06
CA ILE A 11 -9.02 8.46 -2.60
C ILE A 11 -9.24 7.04 -2.08
N ALA A 12 -8.24 6.17 -2.18
CA ALA A 12 -8.34 4.79 -1.70
C ALA A 12 -8.65 4.74 -0.19
N THR A 13 -8.03 5.62 0.61
CA THR A 13 -8.30 5.74 2.05
C THR A 13 -9.74 6.18 2.32
N GLY A 14 -10.28 7.14 1.55
CA GLY A 14 -11.68 7.56 1.64
C GLY A 14 -12.65 6.42 1.34
N THR A 15 -12.43 5.71 0.23
CA THR A 15 -13.22 4.54 -0.17
C THR A 15 -13.23 3.45 0.89
N MET A 16 -12.09 3.19 1.54
CA MET A 16 -12.02 2.23 2.66
C MET A 16 -12.96 2.63 3.80
N ARG A 17 -13.01 3.93 4.15
CA ARG A 17 -13.86 4.42 5.25
C ARG A 17 -15.34 4.29 4.91
N GLU A 18 -15.73 4.58 3.68
CA GLU A 18 -17.11 4.40 3.21
C GLU A 18 -17.51 2.92 3.21
N ALA A 19 -16.66 2.05 2.66
CA ALA A 19 -16.90 0.61 2.66
C ALA A 19 -17.00 0.04 4.08
N HIS A 20 -16.15 0.49 5.02
CA HIS A 20 -16.26 0.13 6.43
C HIS A 20 -17.57 0.61 7.06
N ARG A 21 -18.05 1.82 6.76
CA ARG A 21 -19.34 2.30 7.26
C ARG A 21 -20.49 1.42 6.80
N ALA A 22 -20.53 1.08 5.50
CA ALA A 22 -21.54 0.18 4.96
C ALA A 22 -21.50 -1.20 5.65
N LEU A 23 -20.31 -1.81 5.75
CA LEU A 23 -20.15 -3.12 6.40
C LEU A 23 -20.50 -3.09 7.90
N ASN A 24 -20.24 -1.98 8.61
CA ASN A 24 -20.61 -1.84 10.01
C ASN A 24 -22.12 -1.70 10.21
N GLN A 25 -22.84 -1.12 9.24
CA GLN A 25 -24.29 -0.94 9.29
C GLN A 25 -25.04 -2.21 8.85
N GLU A 26 -24.57 -2.85 7.79
CA GLU A 26 -25.28 -3.93 7.10
C GLU A 26 -24.73 -5.32 7.40
N GLY A 27 -23.52 -5.39 7.97
CA GLY A 27 -22.80 -6.64 8.21
C GLY A 27 -22.01 -7.13 6.98
N MET A 28 -21.24 -8.20 7.19
CA MET A 28 -20.35 -8.79 6.16
C MET A 28 -21.10 -9.70 5.17
N VAL A 29 -22.29 -10.18 5.57
CA VAL A 29 -23.12 -11.11 4.81
C VAL A 29 -24.53 -10.56 4.78
N LEU A 30 -25.10 -10.47 3.58
CA LEU A 30 -26.46 -9.98 3.36
C LEU A 30 -27.49 -11.04 3.78
N PRO A 31 -28.77 -10.66 4.01
CA PRO A 31 -29.83 -11.60 4.38
C PRO A 31 -30.05 -12.76 3.39
N ASN A 32 -29.66 -12.57 2.12
CA ASN A 32 -29.69 -13.60 1.08
C ASN A 32 -28.51 -14.60 1.15
N GLY A 33 -27.67 -14.51 2.20
CA GLY A 33 -26.50 -15.35 2.41
C GLY A 33 -25.27 -15.00 1.55
N LYS A 34 -25.39 -14.01 0.65
CA LYS A 34 -24.26 -13.58 -0.19
C LYS A 34 -23.35 -12.62 0.57
N ARG A 35 -22.06 -12.64 0.22
CA ARG A 35 -21.09 -11.68 0.72
C ARG A 35 -21.47 -10.26 0.31
N HIS A 36 -21.36 -9.33 1.25
CA HIS A 36 -21.63 -7.92 1.00
C HIS A 36 -20.65 -7.36 -0.05
N PRO A 37 -21.11 -6.67 -1.12
CA PRO A 37 -20.25 -6.19 -2.20
C PRO A 37 -19.18 -5.19 -1.74
N ALA A 38 -19.48 -4.38 -0.71
CA ALA A 38 -18.50 -3.49 -0.08
C ALA A 38 -17.25 -4.21 0.45
N TYR A 39 -17.31 -5.51 0.74
CA TYR A 39 -16.10 -6.27 1.09
C TYR A 39 -15.09 -6.31 -0.08
N GLY A 40 -15.57 -6.52 -1.30
CA GLY A 40 -14.71 -6.51 -2.50
C GLY A 40 -14.10 -5.14 -2.74
N ILE A 41 -14.90 -4.09 -2.59
CA ILE A 41 -14.46 -2.69 -2.69
C ILE A 41 -13.40 -2.39 -1.64
N LEU A 42 -13.63 -2.78 -0.39
CA LEU A 42 -12.69 -2.58 0.71
C LEU A 42 -11.35 -3.25 0.43
N SER A 43 -11.36 -4.52 0.01
CA SER A 43 -10.14 -5.27 -0.32
C SER A 43 -9.35 -4.62 -1.45
N ALA A 44 -10.03 -4.22 -2.53
CA ALA A 44 -9.39 -3.53 -3.65
C ALA A 44 -8.79 -2.18 -3.24
N ALA A 45 -9.51 -1.40 -2.42
CA ALA A 45 -9.04 -0.12 -1.92
C ALA A 45 -7.82 -0.28 -0.98
N GLN A 46 -7.81 -1.29 -0.10
CA GLN A 46 -6.67 -1.61 0.76
C GLN A 46 -5.41 -1.96 -0.05
N GLN A 47 -5.55 -2.78 -1.10
CA GLN A 47 -4.43 -3.11 -1.98
C GLN A 47 -3.88 -1.89 -2.72
N GLN A 48 -4.77 -1.02 -3.22
CA GLN A 48 -4.37 0.21 -3.89
C GLN A 48 -3.66 1.16 -2.94
N GLN A 49 -4.20 1.34 -1.74
CA GLN A 49 -3.60 2.17 -0.70
C GLN A 49 -2.19 1.67 -0.33
N LEU A 50 -2.02 0.36 -0.16
CA LEU A 50 -0.71 -0.23 0.15
C LEU A 50 0.32 -0.04 -0.97
N ARG A 51 -0.10 -0.15 -2.24
CA ARG A 51 0.77 0.13 -3.39
C ARG A 51 1.24 1.59 -3.39
N CYS A 52 0.30 2.53 -3.30
CA CYS A 52 0.63 3.95 -3.21
C CYS A 52 1.51 4.25 -1.97
N ALA A 53 1.26 3.61 -0.83
CA ALA A 53 2.10 3.75 0.37
C ALA A 53 3.56 3.35 0.14
N GLY A 54 3.77 2.29 -0.66
CA GLY A 54 5.10 1.84 -1.06
C GLY A 54 5.84 2.85 -1.93
N GLU A 55 5.14 3.46 -2.88
CA GLU A 55 5.69 4.52 -3.75
C GLU A 55 5.94 5.83 -2.98
N LEU A 56 5.13 6.13 -1.97
CA LEU A 56 5.27 7.32 -1.12
C LEU A 56 6.33 7.13 0.00
N GLY A 57 6.96 5.97 0.12
CA GLY A 57 7.95 5.70 1.17
C GLY A 57 7.34 5.52 2.57
N LEU A 58 6.03 5.32 2.68
CA LEU A 58 5.32 5.21 3.96
C LEU A 58 5.47 3.83 4.61
N THR A 59 5.91 2.81 3.85
CA THR A 59 6.12 1.45 4.37
C THR A 59 7.58 1.22 4.83
N PRO A 60 7.81 0.35 5.84
CA PRO A 60 9.16 0.01 6.29
C PRO A 60 10.06 -0.50 5.15
N SER A 61 9.53 -1.37 4.29
CA SER A 61 10.29 -1.90 3.15
C SER A 61 10.64 -0.83 2.13
N ALA A 62 9.77 0.16 1.89
CA ALA A 62 10.07 1.27 0.99
C ALA A 62 11.17 2.17 1.55
N ARG A 63 11.13 2.47 2.86
CA ARG A 63 12.20 3.23 3.53
C ARG A 63 13.53 2.47 3.53
N SER A 64 13.49 1.16 3.79
CA SER A 64 14.67 0.31 3.75
C SER A 64 15.34 0.33 2.38
N ARG A 65 14.57 0.18 1.29
CA ARG A 65 15.12 0.29 -0.08
C ARG A 65 15.71 1.66 -0.40
N ALA A 66 15.05 2.74 0.03
CA ALA A 66 15.56 4.09 -0.16
C ALA A 66 16.90 4.28 0.56
N ALA A 67 17.00 3.85 1.82
CA ALA A 67 18.25 3.92 2.59
C ALA A 67 19.40 3.11 1.95
N MET A 68 19.11 1.95 1.36
CA MET A 68 20.12 1.16 0.64
C MET A 68 20.61 1.83 -0.65
N MET A 69 19.76 2.60 -1.32
CA MET A 69 20.13 3.38 -2.52
C MET A 69 20.92 4.66 -2.19
N GLU A 70 20.74 5.22 -0.99
CA GLU A 70 21.44 6.43 -0.54
C GLU A 70 22.86 6.15 -0.02
N THR A 71 23.19 4.90 0.31
CA THR A 71 24.57 4.50 0.58
C THR A 71 25.36 4.57 -0.73
N PRO A 72 26.29 5.52 -0.91
CA PRO A 72 27.19 5.49 -2.05
C PRO A 72 27.96 4.17 -1.96
N GLY A 73 27.98 3.40 -3.04
CA GLY A 73 28.67 2.12 -3.06
C GLY A 73 30.09 2.26 -2.53
N ASN A 74 30.37 1.59 -1.41
CA ASN A 74 31.73 1.22 -1.09
C ASN A 74 32.09 0.08 -2.04
N ASP A 75 32.35 0.42 -3.30
CA ASP A 75 32.88 -0.51 -4.33
C ASP A 75 34.28 -1.05 -3.97
N ASP A 76 34.85 -0.58 -2.85
CA ASP A 76 36.17 -1.00 -2.32
C ASP A 76 36.13 -2.30 -1.50
N ASP A 77 34.94 -2.82 -1.12
CA ASP A 77 34.81 -4.09 -0.37
C ASP A 77 34.33 -5.24 -1.28
N ASN A 78 34.96 -5.43 -2.46
CA ASN A 78 34.78 -6.66 -3.23
C ASN A 78 35.83 -7.71 -2.80
N PRO A 79 35.50 -8.69 -1.94
CA PRO A 79 36.44 -9.71 -1.45
C PRO A 79 36.92 -10.69 -2.54
N LEU A 80 36.48 -10.53 -3.80
CA LEU A 80 36.93 -11.30 -4.95
C LEU A 80 37.80 -10.48 -5.92
N ALA A 81 38.10 -9.22 -5.60
CA ALA A 81 39.09 -8.42 -6.32
C ALA A 81 40.51 -8.76 -5.83
N VAL A 82 40.97 -9.97 -6.12
CA VAL A 82 42.37 -10.37 -5.94
C VAL A 82 43.01 -10.52 -7.33
N THR A 83 44.00 -9.65 -7.59
CA THR A 83 45.03 -9.82 -8.63
C THR A 83 45.95 -10.99 -8.32
#